data_AF-A0A7Y0XYV6-F1
#
_entry.id   AF-A0A7Y0XYV6-F1
#
_cell.length_a   1.000
_cell.length_b   1.000
_cell.length_c   1.000
_cell.angle_alpha   90.00
_cell.angle_beta   90.00
_cell.angle_gamma   90.00
#
_symmetry.space_group_name_H-M   'P 1'
#
loop_
_entity.id
_entity.type
_entity.pdbx_description
1 polymer ?
#
loop_
_entity_poly.entity_id
_entity_poly.type
_entity_poly.pdbx_seq_one_letter_code
_entity_poly.pdbx_strand_id
1 'polypeptide(L)'
;MLITDQGETVHRATSDQAVHVILGPTASGKSALSLALAKKIGAEIISADSRQIYRELDIGSAKPSPESLRDIKHHFINEKNIGEPFTAGDFAIEA
;
A
#
# COMPACT_ATOMS: atom_id res chain seq x y z
N MET A 1 11.89 27.03 5.08
CA MET A 1 12.33 28.14 4.19
C MET A 1 11.32 28.25 3.05
N LEU A 2 10.43 29.23 3.12
CA LEU A 2 9.36 29.43 2.14
C LEU A 2 9.93 30.23 0.96
N ILE A 3 9.77 29.72 -0.26
CA ILE A 3 9.93 30.51 -1.50
C ILE A 3 8.55 30.53 -2.13
N THR A 4 7.98 31.71 -2.26
CA THR A 4 6.71 31.97 -2.96
C THR A 4 7.00 32.16 -4.45
N ASP A 5 6.41 31.34 -5.30
CA ASP A 5 6.18 31.65 -6.71
C ASP A 5 4.67 31.55 -6.94
N GLN A 6 4.06 32.67 -7.36
CA GLN A 6 2.70 32.83 -7.88
C GLN A 6 1.61 31.88 -7.35
N GLY A 7 0.97 32.24 -6.23
CA GLY A 7 -0.45 31.94 -5.98
C GLY A 7 -0.89 30.49 -5.72
N GLU A 8 -0.05 29.49 -5.92
CA GLU A 8 -0.30 28.10 -5.49
C GLU A 8 0.56 27.76 -4.28
N THR A 9 -0.10 27.44 -3.16
CA THR A 9 0.55 26.87 -1.99
C THR A 9 0.99 25.45 -2.33
N VAL A 10 2.18 25.31 -2.92
CA VAL A 10 2.83 24.00 -3.04
C VAL A 10 3.27 23.60 -1.63
N HIS A 11 2.52 22.70 -1.01
CA HIS A 11 2.92 22.05 0.23
C HIS A 11 4.20 21.25 -0.06
N ARG A 12 5.37 21.85 0.21
CA ARG A 12 6.62 21.11 0.23
C ARG A 12 6.54 20.12 1.38
N ALA A 13 6.29 18.85 1.07
CA ALA A 13 6.35 17.75 2.02
C ALA A 13 7.66 17.86 2.82
N THR A 14 7.54 17.98 4.13
CA THR A 14 8.66 17.97 5.06
C THR A 14 9.42 16.66 4.90
N SER A 15 10.74 16.73 4.68
CA SER A 15 11.56 15.62 4.14
C SER A 15 11.90 14.49 5.13
N ASP A 16 11.04 14.14 6.09
CA ASP A 16 11.40 13.18 7.15
C ASP A 16 10.60 11.87 7.15
N GLN A 17 9.63 11.70 6.25
CA GLN A 17 8.93 10.42 6.08
C GLN A 17 9.30 9.76 4.75
N ALA A 18 10.25 8.83 4.83
CA ALA A 18 10.64 8.00 3.70
C ALA A 18 9.60 6.89 3.45
N VAL A 19 9.13 6.78 2.20
CA VAL A 19 8.25 5.70 1.76
C VAL A 19 9.07 4.68 0.96
N HIS A 20 9.08 3.42 1.39
CA HIS A 20 9.73 2.34 0.68
C HIS A 20 8.77 1.70 -0.33
N VAL A 21 9.07 1.83 -1.61
CA VAL A 21 8.24 1.26 -2.68
C VAL A 21 8.89 -0.02 -3.23
N ILE A 22 8.17 -1.14 -3.17
CA ILE A 22 8.63 -2.44 -3.65
C ILE A 22 7.82 -2.82 -4.89
N LEU A 23 8.43 -2.71 -6.06
CA LEU A 23 7.82 -3.02 -7.36
C LEU A 23 8.39 -4.30 -7.97
N GLY A 24 7.66 -4.91 -8.91
CA GLY A 24 8.09 -6.11 -9.64
C GLY A 24 6.94 -7.01 -10.08
N PRO A 25 7.20 -7.98 -10.97
CA PRO A 25 6.16 -8.84 -11.54
C PRO A 25 5.50 -9.75 -10.51
N THR A 26 4.32 -10.29 -10.81
CA THR A 26 3.65 -11.29 -9.97
C THR A 26 4.58 -12.47 -9.72
N ALA A 27 4.50 -13.06 -8.52
CA ALA A 27 5.37 -14.16 -8.05
C ALA A 27 6.88 -13.84 -7.90
N SER A 28 7.32 -12.57 -8.00
CA SER A 28 8.73 -12.20 -7.77
C SER A 28 9.15 -12.11 -6.29
N GLY A 29 8.30 -12.52 -5.34
CA GLY A 29 8.60 -12.51 -3.90
C GLY A 29 8.40 -11.18 -3.17
N LYS A 30 7.74 -10.18 -3.78
CA LYS A 30 7.53 -8.84 -3.17
C LYS A 30 6.88 -8.88 -1.79
N SER A 31 5.83 -9.70 -1.62
CA SER A 31 5.12 -9.79 -0.35
C SER A 31 6.00 -10.36 0.77
N ALA A 32 6.88 -11.32 0.45
CA ALA A 32 7.84 -11.83 1.43
C ALA A 32 8.87 -10.77 1.83
N LEU A 33 9.36 -9.99 0.84
CA LEU A 33 10.30 -8.90 1.08
C LEU A 33 9.65 -7.76 1.91
N SER A 34 8.42 -7.37 1.58
CA SER A 34 7.72 -6.30 2.30
C SER A 34 7.48 -6.68 3.76
N LEU A 35 7.05 -7.93 4.03
CA LEU A 35 6.88 -8.44 5.38
C LEU A 35 8.20 -8.43 6.17
N ALA A 36 9.29 -8.91 5.57
CA ALA A 36 10.60 -8.94 6.24
C ALA A 36 11.12 -7.53 6.55
N LEU A 37 10.97 -6.60 5.60
CA LEU A 37 11.36 -5.20 5.80
C LEU A 37 10.50 -4.53 6.88
N ALA A 38 9.17 -4.66 6.79
CA ALA A 38 8.23 -4.05 7.72
C ALA A 38 8.47 -4.50 9.16
N LYS A 39 8.75 -5.79 9.40
CA LYS A 39 9.16 -6.29 10.73
C LYS A 39 10.43 -5.62 11.24
N LYS A 40 11.42 -5.43 10.36
CA LYS A 40 12.74 -4.91 10.75
C LYS A 40 12.68 -3.43 11.14
N ILE A 41 11.84 -2.65 10.48
CA ILE A 41 11.76 -1.20 10.69
C ILE A 41 10.49 -0.75 11.43
N GLY A 42 9.62 -1.68 11.83
CA GLY A 42 8.36 -1.39 12.51
C GLY A 42 7.37 -0.62 11.64
N ALA A 43 7.32 -0.93 10.34
CA ALA A 43 6.44 -0.24 9.38
C ALA A 43 5.12 -1.00 9.16
N GLU A 44 4.12 -0.26 8.72
CA GLU A 44 2.87 -0.81 8.16
C GLU A 44 3.04 -1.03 6.64
N ILE A 45 2.19 -1.87 6.04
CA ILE A 45 2.23 -2.18 4.61
C ILE A 45 0.98 -1.61 3.93
N ILE A 46 1.18 -0.86 2.84
CA ILE A 46 0.11 -0.44 1.93
C ILE A 46 0.16 -1.35 0.70
N SER A 47 -0.91 -2.13 0.44
CA SER A 47 -0.96 -2.95 -0.77
C SER A 47 -1.36 -2.11 -1.98
N ALA A 48 -0.50 -2.09 -2.99
CA ALA A 48 -0.78 -1.46 -4.29
C ALA A 48 -1.24 -2.49 -5.35
N ASP A 49 -1.83 -3.62 -4.93
CA ASP A 49 -2.40 -4.63 -5.82
C ASP A 49 -3.92 -4.46 -5.93
N SER A 50 -4.41 -4.21 -7.14
CA SER A 50 -5.84 -3.92 -7.39
C SER A 50 -6.79 -5.08 -7.11
N ARG A 51 -6.29 -6.30 -6.88
CA ARG A 51 -7.10 -7.49 -6.60
C ARG A 51 -7.14 -7.84 -5.12
N GLN A 52 -6.08 -7.53 -4.36
CA GLN A 52 -5.99 -7.91 -2.95
C GLN A 52 -6.94 -7.14 -2.04
N ILE A 53 -7.40 -5.96 -2.47
CA ILE A 53 -8.39 -5.14 -1.75
C ILE A 53 -9.73 -5.86 -1.57
N TYR A 54 -10.07 -6.81 -2.44
CA TYR A 54 -11.36 -7.51 -2.44
C TYR A 54 -11.36 -8.73 -1.51
N ARG A 55 -12.31 -8.78 -0.57
CA ARG A 55 -12.44 -9.83 0.46
C ARG A 55 -12.49 -11.25 -0.12
N GLU A 56 -13.17 -11.45 -1.23
CA GLU A 56 -13.49 -12.76 -1.78
C GLU A 56 -12.35 -13.39 -2.62
N LEU A 57 -11.35 -12.60 -3.00
CA LEU A 57 -10.30 -13.01 -3.95
C LEU A 57 -9.02 -13.50 -3.28
N ASP A 58 -9.06 -14.51 -2.40
CA ASP A 58 -7.86 -14.94 -1.66
C ASP A 58 -6.80 -15.64 -2.53
N ILE A 59 -7.18 -16.74 -3.19
CA ILE A 59 -6.24 -17.62 -3.90
C ILE A 59 -5.69 -16.95 -5.15
N GLY A 60 -6.58 -16.41 -6.00
CA GLY A 60 -6.21 -15.85 -7.29
C GLY A 60 -5.40 -14.55 -7.23
N SER A 61 -5.44 -13.83 -6.09
CA SER A 61 -4.65 -12.60 -5.89
C SER A 61 -3.41 -12.82 -5.01
N ALA A 62 -3.14 -14.08 -4.61
CA ALA A 62 -2.02 -14.44 -3.77
C ALA A 62 -1.91 -13.56 -2.51
N LYS A 63 -3.05 -13.36 -1.79
CA LYS A 63 -3.05 -12.56 -0.56
C LYS A 63 -2.07 -13.12 0.47
N PRO A 64 -1.48 -12.25 1.32
CA PRO A 64 -0.75 -12.72 2.49
C PRO A 64 -1.63 -13.63 3.36
N SER A 65 -1.00 -14.60 4.01
CA SER A 65 -1.72 -15.50 4.91
C SER A 65 -2.38 -14.73 6.07
N PRO A 66 -3.45 -15.26 6.68
CA PRO A 66 -4.06 -14.63 7.87
C PRO A 66 -3.07 -14.40 9.01
N GLU A 67 -2.05 -15.25 9.14
CA GLU A 67 -0.97 -15.08 10.12
C GLU A 67 -0.13 -13.84 9.81
N SER A 68 0.26 -13.66 8.54
CA SER A 68 0.99 -12.48 8.08
C SER A 68 0.20 -11.19 8.25
N LEU A 69 -1.11 -11.22 8.00
CA LEU A 69 -2.01 -10.06 8.17
C LEU A 69 -2.22 -9.68 9.65
N ARG A 70 -2.10 -10.63 10.58
CA ARG A 70 -2.17 -10.35 12.03
C ARG A 70 -0.87 -9.79 12.59
N ASP A 71 0.26 -10.21 12.01
CA ASP A 71 1.59 -9.87 12.51
C ASP A 71 2.02 -8.45 12.11
N ILE A 72 1.61 -7.99 10.91
CA ILE A 72 1.87 -6.63 10.42
C ILE A 72 0.56 -6.04 9.92
N LYS A 73 0.29 -4.79 10.28
CA LYS A 73 -0.88 -4.07 9.76
C LYS A 73 -0.74 -3.85 8.25
N HIS A 74 -1.73 -4.34 7.51
CA HIS A 74 -1.86 -4.15 6.07
C HIS A 74 -3.07 -3.26 5.78
N HIS A 75 -2.88 -2.30 4.89
CA HIS A 75 -3.94 -1.50 4.29
C HIS A 75 -4.21 -1.99 2.87
N PHE A 76 -5.43 -1.74 2.39
CA PHE A 76 -5.93 -2.12 1.06
C PHE A 76 -5.91 -3.64 0.82
N ILE A 77 -6.15 -4.43 1.88
CA ILE A 77 -6.38 -5.88 1.78
C ILE A 77 -7.67 -6.22 2.50
N ASN A 78 -8.58 -6.93 1.83
CA ASN A 78 -9.87 -7.32 2.39
C ASN A 78 -10.71 -6.14 2.89
N GLU A 79 -10.71 -5.00 2.19
CA GLU A 79 -11.43 -3.81 2.59
C GLU A 79 -12.74 -3.62 1.83
N LYS A 80 -12.78 -4.04 0.56
CA LYS A 80 -13.93 -3.94 -0.33
C LYS A 80 -14.51 -5.33 -0.66
N ASN A 81 -15.78 -5.37 -1.02
CA ASN A 81 -16.43 -6.53 -1.64
C ASN A 81 -16.31 -6.42 -3.16
N ILE A 82 -16.34 -7.55 -3.88
CA ILE A 82 -16.12 -7.56 -5.34
C ILE A 82 -17.12 -6.72 -6.16
N GLY A 83 -18.29 -6.39 -5.59
CA GLY A 83 -19.28 -5.51 -6.19
C GLY A 83 -19.00 -4.02 -6.02
N GLU A 84 -18.01 -3.64 -5.21
CA GLU A 84 -17.65 -2.26 -4.94
C GLU A 84 -16.51 -1.83 -5.89
N PRO A 85 -16.75 -0.87 -6.80
CA PRO A 85 -15.68 -0.40 -7.68
C PRO A 85 -14.57 0.27 -6.84
N PHE A 86 -13.33 0.03 -7.26
CA PHE A 86 -12.16 0.70 -6.70
C PHE A 86 -11.18 0.99 -7.83
N THR A 87 -10.79 2.26 -7.96
CA THR A 87 -10.03 2.79 -9.08
C THR A 87 -8.64 3.25 -8.65
N ALA A 88 -7.77 3.49 -9.62
CA ALA A 88 -6.48 4.13 -9.35
C ALA A 88 -6.63 5.54 -8.75
N GLY A 89 -7.72 6.25 -9.08
CA GLY A 89 -8.03 7.56 -8.49
C GLY A 89 -8.40 7.45 -7.01
N ASP A 90 -9.21 6.45 -6.65
CA ASP A 90 -9.56 6.17 -5.26
C ASP A 90 -8.30 5.83 -4.45
N PHE A 91 -7.44 4.94 -4.99
CA PHE A 91 -6.16 4.61 -4.36
C PHE A 91 -5.26 5.84 -4.17
N ALA A 92 -5.16 6.74 -5.17
CA ALA A 92 -4.33 7.93 -5.08
C ALA A 92 -4.82 8.95 -4.03
N ILE A 93 -6.09 8.90 -3.64
CA ILE A 93 -6.69 9.77 -2.63
C ILE A 93 -6.63 9.12 -1.24
N GLU A 94 -6.84 7.81 -1.16
CA GLU A 94 -7.00 7.07 0.10
C GLU A 94 -5.67 6.57 0.70
N ALA A 95 -4.62 6.35 -0.10
CA ALA A 95 -3.34 5.77 0.32
C ALA A 95 -2.36 6.79 0.92
#